data_AF-A0A9D1TX71-F1
#
_entry.id   AF-A0A9D1TX71-F1
#
_cell.length_a   1.000
_cell.length_b   1.000
_cell.length_c   1.000
_cell.angle_alpha   90.00
_cell.angle_beta   90.00
_cell.angle_gamma   90.00
#
_symmetry.space_group_name_H-M   'P 1'
#
loop_
_entity.id
_entity.type
_entity.pdbx_description
1 polymer ?
#
loop_
_entity_poly.entity_id
_entity_poly.type
_entity_poly.pdbx_seq_one_letter_code
_entity_poly.pdbx_strand_id
1 'polypeptide(L)' 'MRLIYLSSEFYKQYKDCPEILKKPSRPYACLTVKIRGLTFAIPFRHHIAHKYAFITYKDCGLDYTKAVVVLDEGGRGVYR' A
#
# COMPACT_ATOMS: atom_id res chain seq x y z
N MET A 1 -3.98 -12.88 -4.37
CA MET A 1 -3.97 -11.85 -3.31
C MET A 1 -3.00 -12.31 -2.23
N ARG A 2 -2.12 -11.43 -1.76
CA ARG A 2 -1.12 -11.71 -0.72
C ARG A 2 -1.03 -10.52 0.21
N LEU A 3 -0.64 -10.74 1.46
CA LEU A 3 -0.22 -9.67 2.36
C LEU A 3 1.27 -9.44 2.16
N ILE A 4 1.68 -8.19 1.99
CA ILE A 4 3.07 -7.80 1.77
C ILE A 4 3.43 -6.59 2.63
N TYR A 5 4.73 -6.39 2.82
CA TYR A 5 5.29 -5.13 3.28
C TYR A 5 6.15 -4.50 2.19
N LEU A 6 5.92 -3.21 1.92
CA LEU A 6 6.79 -2.42 1.03
C LEU A 6 8.17 -2.23 1.70
N SER A 7 9.26 -2.33 0.94
CA SER A 7 10.60 -2.15 1.51
C SER A 7 10.90 -0.68 1.84
N SER A 8 11.91 -0.45 2.69
CA SER A 8 12.45 0.88 2.98
C SER A 8 12.87 1.65 1.73
N GLU A 9 13.44 0.96 0.75
CA GLU A 9 13.88 1.53 -0.52
C GLU A 9 12.68 2.05 -1.33
N PHE A 10 11.56 1.32 -1.32
CA PHE A 10 10.32 1.78 -1.96
C PHE A 10 9.85 3.12 -1.37
N TYR A 11 9.74 3.19 -0.04
CA TYR A 11 9.33 4.42 0.64
C TYR A 11 10.31 5.57 0.37
N LYS A 12 11.61 5.30 0.29
CA LYS A 12 12.63 6.30 -0.02
C LYS A 12 12.51 6.81 -1.46
N GLN A 13 12.32 5.90 -2.41
CA GLN A 13 12.21 6.22 -3.84
C GLN A 13 10.97 7.06 -4.13
N TYR A 14 9.84 6.75 -3.51
CA TYR A 14 8.56 7.42 -3.77
C TYR A 14 8.16 8.42 -2.67
N LYS A 15 9.11 8.88 -1.84
CA LYS A 15 8.86 9.78 -0.69
C LYS A 15 8.10 11.07 -1.03
N ASP A 16 8.17 11.51 -2.29
CA ASP A 16 7.57 12.75 -2.77
C ASP A 16 6.16 12.53 -3.34
N CYS A 17 5.73 11.28 -3.55
CA CYS A 17 4.37 10.95 -3.96
C CYS A 17 3.37 11.13 -2.79
N PRO A 18 2.22 11.78 -3.01
CA PRO A 18 1.21 11.99 -1.96
C PRO A 18 0.53 10.68 -1.49
N GLU A 19 0.49 9.65 -2.33
CA GLU A 19 -0.05 8.32 -2.02
C GLU A 19 0.85 7.56 -1.03
N ILE A 20 2.14 7.91 -0.94
CA ILE A 20 3.10 7.20 -0.11
C ILE A 20 2.98 7.64 1.35
N LEU A 21 2.89 6.65 2.23
CA LEU A 21 2.80 6.87 3.67
C LEU A 21 4.18 7.23 4.25
N LYS A 22 4.30 8.44 4.81
CA LYS A 22 5.57 9.01 5.29
C LYS A 22 5.87 8.71 6.77
N LYS A 23 5.43 7.55 7.29
CA LYS A 23 5.62 7.17 8.70
C LYS A 23 6.62 6.02 8.83
N PRO A 24 7.94 6.29 8.87
CA PRO A 24 8.98 5.25 8.84
C PRO A 24 8.93 4.29 10.03
N SER A 25 8.44 4.74 11.19
CA SER A 25 8.25 3.91 12.39
C SER A 25 7.01 3.02 12.34
N ARG A 26 6.19 3.11 11.29
CA ARG A 26 4.93 2.38 11.17
C ARG A 26 4.84 1.70 9.79
N PRO A 27 5.48 0.53 9.59
CA PRO A 27 5.28 -0.23 8.36
C PRO A 27 3.81 -0.66 8.25
N TYR A 28 3.24 -0.49 7.07
CA TYR A 28 1.86 -0.88 6.78
C TYR A 28 1.86 -2.23 6.08
N ALA A 29 1.16 -3.21 6.66
CA ALA A 29 0.77 -4.38 5.89
C ALA A 29 -0.11 -3.91 4.72
N CYS A 30 0.08 -4.49 3.54
CA CYS A 30 -0.66 -4.16 2.34
C CYS A 30 -1.30 -5.41 1.74
N LEU A 31 -2.53 -5.30 1.25
CA LEU A 31 -3.17 -6.35 0.46
C LEU A 31 -2.84 -6.14 -1.02
N THR A 32 -2.37 -7.19 -1.70
CA THR A 32 -2.14 -7.15 -3.14
C THR A 32 -3.39 -7.49 -3.94
N VAL A 33 -3.71 -6.64 -4.92
CA VAL A 33 -4.84 -6.81 -5.85
C VAL A 33 -4.34 -6.62 -7.28
N LYS A 34 -4.63 -7.59 -8.16
CA LYS A 34 -4.24 -7.51 -9.58
C LYS A 34 -5.41 -7.00 -10.40
N ILE A 35 -5.22 -5.87 -11.09
CA ILE A 35 -6.25 -5.24 -11.93
C ILE A 35 -5.60 -4.89 -13.28
N ARG A 36 -6.15 -5.41 -14.38
CA ARG A 36 -5.66 -5.14 -15.75
C ARG A 36 -4.15 -5.33 -15.92
N GLY A 37 -3.60 -6.40 -15.32
CA GLY A 37 -2.17 -6.74 -15.42
C GLY A 37 -1.26 -6.01 -14.43
N LEU A 38 -1.74 -4.99 -13.71
CA LEU A 38 -0.99 -4.29 -12.68
C LEU A 38 -1.30 -4.86 -11.30
N THR A 39 -0.27 -5.00 -10.45
CA THR A 39 -0.43 -5.37 -9.04
C THR A 39 -0.41 -4.11 -8.19
N PHE A 40 -1.46 -3.90 -7.41
CA PHE A 40 -1.58 -2.81 -6.46
C PHE A 40 -1.34 -3.31 -5.05
N ALA A 41 -0.57 -2.58 -4.26
CA ALA A 41 -0.47 -2.74 -2.82
C ALA A 41 -1.37 -1.70 -2.14
N ILE A 42 -2.39 -2.16 -1.41
CA ILE A 42 -3.35 -1.30 -0.71
C ILE A 42 -3.11 -1.42 0.79
N PRO A 43 -2.71 -0.34 1.50
CA PRO A 43 -2.33 -0.43 2.90
C PRO A 43 -3.55 -0.55 3.82
N PHE A 44 -3.40 -1.34 4.88
CA PHE A 44 -4.33 -1.34 6.01
C PHE A 44 -4.09 -0.11 6.88
N ARG A 45 -5.09 0.76 7.01
CA ARG A 45 -5.03 1.97 7.83
C ARG A 45 -6.13 1.98 8.89
N HIS A 46 -5.85 2.75 9.93
CA HIS A 46 -6.76 3.14 11.00
C HIS A 46 -7.07 4.63 10.82
N HIS A 47 -8.16 5.11 11.40
CA HIS A 47 -8.60 6.51 11.31
C HIS A 47 -8.82 7.00 9.88
N ILE A 48 -9.48 6.17 9.07
CA ILE A 48 -9.90 6.55 7.73
C ILE A 48 -11.20 7.37 7.83
N ALA A 49 -11.11 8.66 7.51
CA ALA A 49 -12.23 9.61 7.59
C ALA A 49 -12.85 9.94 6.22
N HIS A 50 -12.50 9.21 5.16
CA HIS A 50 -13.00 9.46 3.79
C HIS A 50 -13.66 8.22 3.18
N LYS A 51 -14.51 8.43 2.17
CA LYS A 51 -15.27 7.36 1.50
C LYS A 51 -14.44 6.45 0.57
N TYR A 52 -13.22 6.83 0.23
CA TYR A 52 -12.35 6.10 -0.71
C TYR A 52 -11.57 4.97 -0.02
N ALA A 53 -12.30 4.06 0.63
CA ALA A 53 -11.72 2.94 1.35
C ALA A 53 -12.69 1.77 1.45
N PHE A 54 -12.16 0.58 1.67
CA PHE A 54 -12.95 -0.56 2.14
C PHE A 54 -12.78 -0.70 3.64
N ILE A 55 -13.79 -0.27 4.37
CA ILE A 55 -13.83 -0.32 5.83
C ILE A 55 -14.15 -1.74 6.27
N THR A 56 -13.26 -2.33 7.07
CA THR A 56 -13.45 -3.68 7.63
C THR A 56 -14.01 -3.63 9.04
N TYR A 57 -13.59 -2.66 9.86
CA TYR A 57 -14.02 -2.50 11.23
C TYR A 57 -13.89 -1.04 11.68
N LYS A 58 -14.98 -0.42 12.13
CA LYS A 58 -15.03 0.99 12.57
C LYS A 58 -14.45 1.94 11.52
N ASP A 59 -13.35 2.61 11.83
CA ASP A 59 -12.61 3.54 10.97
C ASP A 59 -11.31 2.91 10.43
N CYS A 60 -11.23 1.58 10.45
CA CYS A 60 -10.09 0.79 9.97
C CYS A 60 -10.44 0.02 8.69
N GLY A 61 -9.49 -0.07 7.76
CA GLY A 61 -9.71 -0.74 6.50
C GLY A 61 -8.58 -0.58 5.49
N LEU A 62 -8.88 -0.90 4.23
CA LEU A 62 -8.00 -0.71 3.09
C LEU A 62 -8.20 0.69 2.50
N ASP A 63 -7.17 1.51 2.52
CA ASP A 63 -7.24 2.89 2.02
C ASP A 63 -6.82 2.99 0.55
N TYR A 64 -7.80 3.23 -0.33
CA TYR A 64 -7.58 3.30 -1.77
C TYR A 64 -6.82 4.56 -2.20
N THR A 65 -6.83 5.62 -1.39
CA THR A 65 -6.08 6.86 -1.68
C THR A 65 -4.57 6.71 -1.45
N LYS A 66 -4.16 5.56 -0.89
CA LYS A 66 -2.77 5.19 -0.60
C LYS A 66 -2.34 3.93 -1.33
N ALA A 67 -3.15 3.47 -2.30
CA ALA A 67 -2.79 2.34 -3.14
C ALA A 67 -1.62 2.72 -4.07
N VAL A 68 -0.66 1.81 -4.21
CA VAL A 68 0.52 2.01 -5.06
C VAL A 68 0.74 0.81 -5.96
N VAL A 69 1.29 1.02 -7.15
CA VAL A 69 1.65 -0.07 -8.06
C VAL A 69 2.96 -0.72 -7.59
N VAL A 70 2.97 -2.04 -7.55
CA VAL A 70 4.16 -2.86 -7.27
C VAL A 70 4.42 -3.80 -8.44
N LEU A 71 5.69 -3.92 -8.83
CA LEU A 71 6.10 -4.81 -9.92
C LEU A 71 6.33 -6.22 -9.37
N ASP A 72 5.84 -7.24 -10.07
CA ASP A 72 6.13 -8.64 -9.73
C ASP A 72 7.63 -8.96 -9.94
N GLU A 73 8.09 -10.04 -9.30
CA GLU A 73 9.49 -10.47 -9.10
C GLU A 73 10.40 -10.53 -10.35
N GLY A 74 9.87 -10.36 -11.57
CA GLY A 74 10.63 -10.33 -12.82
C GLY A 74 11.29 -8.99 -13.18
N GLY A 75 11.22 -7.98 -12.32
CA GLY A 75 11.65 -6.61 -12.66
C GLY A 75 12.22 -5.78 -11.51
N ARG A 76 13.06 -6.39 -10.65
CA ARG A 76 13.92 -5.75 -9.63
C ARG A 76 13.17 -4.96 -8.52
N GLY A 77 12.91 -5.66 -7.40
CA GLY A 77 12.43 -5.12 -6.11
C GLY A 77 10.91 -4.84 -6.09
N VAL A 78 10.17 -4.80 -4.99
CA VAL A 78 10.51 -4.10 -3.75
C VAL A 78 9.50 -4.46 -2.61
N TYR A 79 9.30 -5.74 -2.27
CA TYR A 79 8.49 -6.11 -1.09
C TYR A 79 8.97 -7.40 -0.43
N ARG A 80 8.76 -7.50 0.89
CA ARG A 80 8.99 -8.70 1.72
C ARG A 80 7.64 -9.31 2.12
#